data_AF-A0A832D1G2-F1
#
_entry.id   AF-A0A832D1G2-F1
#
_cell.length_a   1.000
_cell.length_b   1.000
_cell.length_c   1.000
_cell.angle_alpha   90.00
_cell.angle_beta   90.00
_cell.angle_gamma   90.00
#
_symmetry.space_group_name_H-M   'P 1'
#
loop_
_entity.id
_entity.type
_entity.pdbx_description
1 polymer ?
#
loop_
_entity_poly.entity_id
_entity_poly.type
_entity_poly.pdbx_seq_one_letter_code
_entity_poly.pdbx_strand_id
1 'polypeptide(L)'
;MIDSEILLDDVRFAKAMLEKEKLSNADMVFALRNLLKLKYYPVAIKFFYDESEIEEFKQNHDYLVACHPYTFCHFSAASRQRGDILFGDKKTTGCSNARYLFGWKEFDESEVKSHLKYTKSKEQAERFVKTKPRLPEGLLAFATAPLHKAKFKVDVVHIICDVLQSYHIYNDYSSAMDVHPITPNLMMNSAVCGGAVWTFNNKTINIVPMCSSSYTSGKTEQGEINVYIPGEHFEAYVLRLLERTAEQGGASFPRTGETYPGFNVCKLCPFLTFKREEV
;
A
#
# COMPACT_ATOMS: atom_id res chain seq x y z
N MET A 1 -21.04 -9.42 22.40
CA MET A 1 -20.81 -7.98 22.62
C MET A 1 -19.35 -7.72 22.29
N ILE A 2 -19.01 -6.65 21.57
CA ILE A 2 -17.61 -6.30 21.29
C ILE A 2 -17.03 -5.72 22.58
N ASP A 3 -15.94 -6.28 23.10
CA ASP A 3 -15.20 -5.71 24.22
C ASP A 3 -14.33 -4.56 23.70
N SER A 4 -14.83 -3.33 23.85
CA SER A 4 -14.13 -2.14 23.40
C SER A 4 -12.87 -1.83 24.21
N GLU A 5 -12.74 -2.33 25.45
CA GLU A 5 -11.51 -2.14 26.23
C GLU A 5 -10.35 -2.89 25.61
N ILE A 6 -10.58 -4.10 25.11
CA ILE A 6 -9.57 -4.86 24.36
C ILE A 6 -9.13 -4.08 23.13
N LEU A 7 -10.04 -3.39 22.42
CA LEU A 7 -9.68 -2.66 21.21
C LEU A 7 -8.84 -1.40 21.47
N LEU A 8 -8.89 -0.86 22.70
CA LEU A 8 -8.13 0.32 23.12
C LEU A 8 -6.82 -0.03 23.85
N ASP A 9 -6.62 -1.30 24.20
CA ASP A 9 -5.39 -1.84 24.75
C ASP A 9 -4.60 -2.56 23.66
N ASP A 10 -3.58 -1.90 23.12
CA ASP A 10 -2.79 -2.41 21.99
C ASP A 10 -2.18 -3.80 22.27
N VAL A 11 -1.81 -4.09 23.52
CA VAL A 11 -1.18 -5.37 23.91
C VAL A 11 -2.22 -6.47 24.01
N ARG A 12 -3.34 -6.23 24.71
CA ARG A 12 -4.44 -7.20 24.79
C ARG A 12 -5.04 -7.46 23.42
N PHE A 13 -5.20 -6.41 22.61
CA PHE A 13 -5.60 -6.52 21.22
C PHE A 13 -4.63 -7.40 20.42
N ALA A 14 -3.33 -7.12 20.48
CA ALA A 14 -2.34 -7.89 19.73
C ALA A 14 -2.34 -9.37 20.12
N LYS A 15 -2.39 -9.69 21.42
CA LYS A 15 -2.48 -11.06 21.92
C LYS A 15 -3.74 -11.77 21.43
N ALA A 16 -4.90 -11.13 21.52
CA ALA A 16 -6.16 -11.70 21.05
C ALA A 16 -6.16 -11.96 19.54
N MET A 17 -5.45 -11.14 18.76
CA MET A 17 -5.30 -11.36 17.31
C MET A 17 -4.34 -12.51 16.99
N LEU A 18 -3.28 -12.67 17.78
CA LEU A 18 -2.30 -13.76 17.63
C LEU A 18 -2.86 -15.14 18.04
N GLU A 19 -3.95 -15.18 18.81
CA GLU A 19 -4.68 -16.43 19.12
C GLU A 19 -5.43 -16.99 17.90
N LYS A 20 -5.61 -16.19 16.83
CA LYS A 20 -6.26 -16.65 15.61
C LYS A 20 -5.28 -17.48 14.77
N GLU A 21 -5.75 -18.61 14.24
CA GLU A 21 -4.98 -19.43 13.30
C GLU A 21 -4.64 -18.68 12.00
N LYS A 22 -5.53 -17.80 11.55
CA LYS A 22 -5.38 -17.00 10.34
C LYS A 22 -6.06 -15.65 10.48
N LEU A 23 -5.43 -14.60 9.98
CA LEU A 23 -6.01 -13.26 9.92
C LEU A 23 -6.86 -13.09 8.67
N SER A 24 -8.09 -12.61 8.84
CA SER A 24 -8.90 -12.16 7.71
C SER A 24 -8.39 -10.82 7.15
N ASN A 25 -8.82 -10.45 5.95
CA ASN A 25 -8.55 -9.12 5.41
C ASN A 25 -9.06 -7.99 6.33
N ALA A 26 -10.19 -8.21 7.01
CA ALA A 26 -10.72 -7.25 7.96
C ALA A 26 -9.84 -7.14 9.21
N ASP A 27 -9.34 -8.27 9.71
CA ASP A 27 -8.40 -8.33 10.84
C ASP A 27 -7.13 -7.54 10.55
N MET A 28 -6.54 -7.76 9.38
CA MET A 28 -5.32 -7.05 8.95
C MET A 28 -5.55 -5.54 8.79
N VAL A 29 -6.66 -5.13 8.17
CA VAL A 29 -7.01 -3.71 8.06
C VAL A 29 -7.23 -3.08 9.44
N PHE A 30 -7.93 -3.78 10.33
CA PHE A 30 -8.21 -3.28 11.67
C PHE A 30 -6.92 -3.15 12.49
N ALA A 31 -6.03 -4.14 12.45
CA ALA A 31 -4.73 -4.09 13.12
C ALA A 31 -3.90 -2.88 12.67
N LEU A 32 -3.83 -2.60 11.37
CA LEU A 32 -3.08 -1.46 10.85
C LEU A 32 -3.70 -0.11 11.24
N ARG A 33 -5.03 -0.01 11.20
CA ARG A 33 -5.73 1.21 11.63
C ARG A 33 -5.65 1.41 13.14
N ASN A 34 -5.64 0.33 13.92
CA ASN A 34 -5.57 0.41 15.37
C ASN A 34 -4.13 0.68 15.85
N LEU A 35 -3.14 -0.08 15.38
CA LEU A 35 -1.77 0.01 15.89
C LEU A 35 -0.95 1.10 15.20
N LEU A 36 -1.08 1.24 13.88
CA LEU A 36 -0.34 2.26 13.13
C LEU A 36 -1.14 3.54 12.92
N LYS A 37 -2.42 3.60 13.34
CA LYS A 37 -3.30 4.77 13.19
C LYS A 37 -3.45 5.21 11.72
N LEU A 38 -3.49 4.26 10.80
CA LEU A 38 -3.64 4.56 9.37
C LEU A 38 -4.94 5.32 9.09
N LYS A 39 -4.83 6.46 8.40
CA LYS A 39 -5.97 7.30 8.02
C LYS A 39 -6.88 6.61 7.01
N TYR A 40 -6.31 6.01 5.96
CA TYR A 40 -7.06 5.41 4.85
C TYR A 40 -7.08 3.88 4.92
N TYR A 41 -7.92 3.25 4.10
CA TYR A 41 -7.87 1.81 3.92
C TYR A 41 -6.65 1.40 3.09
N PRO A 42 -5.90 0.35 3.50
CA PRO A 42 -5.04 -0.38 2.57
C PRO A 42 -5.86 -0.84 1.36
N VAL A 43 -5.33 -0.65 0.16
CA VAL A 43 -5.99 -0.98 -1.10
C VAL A 43 -5.47 -2.31 -1.62
N ALA A 44 -6.34 -3.30 -1.71
CA ALA A 44 -6.08 -4.52 -2.48
C ALA A 44 -6.11 -4.22 -3.98
N ILE A 45 -5.09 -4.70 -4.69
CA ILE A 45 -4.96 -4.63 -6.14
C ILE A 45 -4.89 -6.06 -6.68
N LYS A 46 -5.68 -6.35 -7.71
CA LYS A 46 -5.65 -7.59 -8.50
C LYS A 46 -5.36 -7.24 -9.95
N PHE A 47 -4.48 -8.01 -10.58
CA PHE A 47 -4.26 -8.00 -12.03
C PHE A 47 -4.86 -9.28 -12.62
N PHE A 48 -5.73 -9.14 -13.62
CA PHE A 48 -6.42 -10.26 -14.26
C PHE A 48 -5.77 -10.61 -15.58
N TYR A 49 -5.35 -11.87 -15.71
CA TYR A 49 -4.80 -12.44 -16.95
C TYR A 49 -5.70 -13.55 -17.51
N ASP A 50 -6.75 -13.92 -16.78
CA ASP A 50 -7.70 -14.96 -17.13
C ASP A 50 -9.13 -14.39 -17.07
N GLU A 51 -9.91 -14.62 -18.12
CA GLU A 51 -11.32 -14.21 -18.20
C GLU A 51 -12.18 -14.89 -17.12
N SER A 52 -11.83 -16.12 -16.70
CA SER A 52 -12.57 -16.82 -15.65
C SER A 52 -12.45 -16.12 -14.28
N GLU A 53 -11.27 -15.59 -13.96
CA GLU A 53 -11.07 -14.77 -12.75
C GLU A 53 -11.86 -13.46 -12.81
N ILE A 54 -12.03 -12.88 -14.01
CA ILE A 54 -12.85 -11.68 -14.21
C ILE A 54 -14.33 -11.99 -13.97
N GLU A 55 -14.83 -13.10 -14.53
CA GLU A 55 -16.23 -13.49 -14.33
C GLU A 55 -16.51 -13.84 -12.86
N GLU A 56 -15.60 -14.56 -12.19
CA GLU A 56 -15.69 -14.80 -10.75
C GLU A 56 -15.70 -13.48 -9.95
N PHE A 57 -14.84 -12.53 -10.31
CA PHE A 57 -14.83 -11.21 -9.67
C PHE A 57 -16.18 -10.51 -9.81
N LYS A 58 -16.74 -10.45 -11.03
CA LYS A 58 -18.01 -9.79 -11.33
C LYS A 58 -19.20 -10.43 -10.61
N GLN A 59 -19.18 -11.75 -10.40
CA GLN A 59 -20.24 -12.47 -9.69
C GLN A 59 -20.21 -12.24 -8.17
N ASN A 60 -19.02 -12.04 -7.59
CA ASN A 60 -18.83 -12.02 -6.14
C ASN A 60 -18.72 -10.62 -5.52
N HIS A 61 -18.72 -9.57 -6.34
CA HIS A 61 -18.51 -8.19 -5.89
C HIS A 61 -19.54 -7.24 -6.49
N ASP A 62 -20.04 -6.33 -5.67
CA ASP A 62 -20.69 -5.12 -6.14
C ASP A 62 -19.59 -4.10 -6.48
N TYR A 63 -19.30 -3.96 -7.78
CA TYR A 63 -18.18 -3.17 -8.29
C TYR A 63 -18.66 -2.00 -9.14
N LEU A 64 -17.85 -0.93 -9.14
CA LEU A 64 -18.07 0.25 -9.96
C LEU A 64 -17.07 0.29 -11.13
N VAL A 65 -17.47 0.91 -12.22
CA VAL A 65 -16.61 1.18 -13.39
C VAL A 65 -16.50 2.68 -13.62
N ALA A 66 -15.42 3.12 -14.27
CA ALA A 66 -15.24 4.52 -14.59
C ALA A 66 -16.15 4.95 -15.75
N CYS A 67 -16.90 6.04 -15.57
CA CYS A 67 -17.75 6.61 -16.63
C CYS A 67 -16.93 7.22 -17.78
N HIS A 68 -15.69 7.61 -17.49
CA HIS A 68 -14.73 8.14 -18.45
C HIS A 68 -13.35 7.53 -18.18
N PRO A 69 -12.42 7.55 -19.15
CA PRO A 69 -11.08 7.05 -18.91
C PRO A 69 -10.38 7.80 -17.76
N TYR A 70 -10.10 7.11 -16.66
CA TYR A 70 -9.44 7.66 -15.47
C TYR A 70 -8.00 7.17 -15.35
N THR A 71 -7.22 7.84 -14.51
CA THR A 71 -5.87 7.36 -14.15
C THR A 71 -5.96 6.25 -13.10
N PHE A 72 -5.02 5.30 -13.10
CA PHE A 72 -4.94 4.27 -12.04
C PHE A 72 -4.88 4.87 -10.62
N CYS A 73 -4.30 6.06 -10.48
CA CYS A 73 -4.30 6.80 -9.21
C CYS A 73 -5.71 7.13 -8.71
N HIS A 74 -6.66 7.46 -9.60
CA HIS A 74 -8.05 7.71 -9.20
C HIS A 74 -8.72 6.45 -8.67
N PHE A 75 -8.48 5.30 -9.31
CA PHE A 75 -9.00 4.00 -8.85
C PHE A 75 -8.50 3.71 -7.44
N SER A 76 -7.19 3.82 -7.21
CA SER A 76 -6.62 3.63 -5.88
C SER A 76 -7.12 4.65 -4.85
N ALA A 77 -7.30 5.91 -5.23
CA ALA A 77 -7.78 6.97 -4.32
C ALA A 77 -9.24 6.73 -3.89
N ALA A 78 -10.11 6.39 -4.84
CA ALA A 78 -11.51 6.10 -4.57
C ALA A 78 -11.67 4.85 -3.68
N SER A 79 -10.90 3.79 -3.93
CA SER A 79 -10.86 2.63 -3.03
C SER A 79 -10.36 2.99 -1.63
N ARG A 80 -9.27 3.74 -1.46
CA ARG A 80 -8.73 4.02 -0.11
C ARG A 80 -9.57 5.01 0.70
N GLN A 81 -10.21 5.99 0.05
CA GLN A 81 -10.91 7.11 0.71
C GLN A 81 -12.41 6.90 0.81
N ARG A 82 -13.08 6.54 -0.31
CA ARG A 82 -14.54 6.34 -0.34
C ARG A 82 -14.92 4.91 0.01
N GLY A 83 -14.02 3.96 -0.22
CA GLY A 83 -14.24 2.56 0.12
C GLY A 83 -14.81 1.73 -1.04
N ASP A 84 -14.61 2.17 -2.29
CA ASP A 84 -15.18 1.51 -3.47
C ASP A 84 -14.39 0.30 -3.93
N ILE A 85 -15.13 -0.68 -4.43
CA ILE A 85 -14.59 -1.76 -5.25
C ILE A 85 -14.71 -1.31 -6.70
N LEU A 86 -13.59 -1.24 -7.40
CA LEU A 86 -13.52 -0.69 -8.76
C LEU A 86 -12.88 -1.68 -9.71
N PHE A 87 -13.44 -1.75 -10.91
CA PHE A 87 -12.92 -2.53 -12.01
C PHE A 87 -12.43 -1.61 -13.13
N GLY A 88 -11.24 -1.87 -13.64
CA GLY A 88 -10.64 -1.10 -14.72
C GLY A 88 -10.03 -1.98 -15.79
N ASP A 89 -10.15 -1.55 -17.04
CA ASP A 89 -9.59 -2.23 -18.21
C ASP A 89 -8.82 -1.21 -19.08
N LYS A 90 -8.35 -1.68 -20.25
CA LYS A 90 -7.64 -0.84 -21.22
C LYS A 90 -8.46 0.37 -21.67
N LYS A 91 -9.79 0.26 -21.78
CA LYS A 91 -10.69 1.34 -22.23
C LYS A 91 -10.91 2.37 -21.12
N THR A 92 -11.14 1.92 -19.89
CA THR A 92 -11.42 2.81 -18.75
C THR A 92 -10.17 3.42 -18.11
N THR A 93 -8.98 2.97 -18.51
CA THR A 93 -7.72 3.57 -18.04
C THR A 93 -7.22 4.61 -19.02
N GLY A 94 -7.35 5.90 -18.73
CA GLY A 94 -6.93 7.00 -19.62
C GLY A 94 -5.46 7.42 -19.50
N CYS A 95 -4.76 7.04 -18.43
CA CYS A 95 -3.38 7.46 -18.21
C CYS A 95 -2.40 6.72 -19.15
N SER A 96 -1.73 7.45 -20.04
CA SER A 96 -0.75 6.89 -20.97
C SER A 96 0.38 6.12 -20.27
N ASN A 97 0.93 6.67 -19.18
CA ASN A 97 1.97 6.00 -18.39
C ASN A 97 1.44 4.68 -17.80
N ALA A 98 0.24 4.67 -17.19
CA ALA A 98 -0.32 3.44 -16.65
C ALA A 98 -0.53 2.39 -17.76
N ARG A 99 -1.05 2.79 -18.93
CA ARG A 99 -1.19 1.88 -20.09
C ARG A 99 0.14 1.29 -20.53
N TYR A 100 1.21 2.09 -20.57
CA TYR A 100 2.55 1.61 -20.90
C TYR A 100 3.07 0.59 -19.87
N LEU A 101 2.97 0.92 -18.58
CA LEU A 101 3.40 0.01 -17.51
C LEU A 101 2.53 -1.25 -17.40
N PHE A 102 1.28 -1.21 -17.87
CA PHE A 102 0.35 -2.35 -17.84
C PHE A 102 0.42 -3.22 -19.10
N GLY A 103 1.35 -2.96 -20.02
CA GLY A 103 1.47 -3.72 -21.28
C GLY A 103 0.35 -3.43 -22.28
N TRP A 104 -0.51 -2.45 -22.02
CA TRP A 104 -1.61 -2.10 -22.92
C TRP A 104 -1.22 -1.16 -24.05
N LYS A 105 -0.03 -0.57 -23.97
CA LYS A 105 0.52 0.38 -24.92
C LYS A 105 2.02 0.13 -25.06
N GLU A 106 2.50 0.16 -26.29
CA GLU A 106 3.93 0.09 -26.57
C GLU A 106 4.68 1.39 -26.29
N PHE A 107 6.00 1.27 -26.23
CA PHE A 107 6.90 2.42 -26.18
C PHE A 107 6.69 3.30 -27.42
N ASP A 108 6.48 4.59 -27.23
CA ASP A 108 6.32 5.55 -28.32
C ASP A 108 6.93 6.92 -28.01
N GLU A 109 6.96 7.80 -29.02
CA GLU A 109 7.52 9.14 -28.87
C GLU A 109 6.71 10.02 -27.89
N SER A 110 5.42 9.74 -27.70
CA SER A 110 4.61 10.49 -26.73
C SER A 110 5.05 10.22 -25.30
N GLU A 111 5.49 8.99 -24.98
CA GLU A 111 6.09 8.67 -23.67
C GLU A 111 7.37 9.49 -23.45
N VAL A 112 8.26 9.52 -24.45
CA VAL A 112 9.50 10.31 -24.41
C VAL A 112 9.20 11.80 -24.21
N LYS A 113 8.30 12.36 -25.01
CA LYS A 113 7.88 13.78 -24.93
C LYS A 113 7.31 14.11 -23.55
N SER A 114 6.49 13.23 -22.97
CA SER A 114 5.91 13.44 -21.64
C SER A 114 6.96 13.42 -20.51
N HIS A 115 8.11 12.76 -20.75
CA HIS A 115 9.20 12.63 -19.80
C HIS A 115 10.22 13.78 -19.85
N LEU A 116 10.26 14.53 -20.97
CA LEU A 116 11.23 15.62 -21.18
C LEU A 116 11.27 16.65 -20.05
N LYS A 117 10.12 16.93 -19.40
CA LYS A 117 10.05 17.85 -18.26
C LYS A 117 10.87 17.42 -17.02
N TYR A 118 11.32 16.18 -16.98
CA TYR A 118 12.12 15.63 -15.88
C TYR A 118 13.60 15.43 -16.27
N THR A 119 13.95 15.51 -17.56
CA THR A 119 15.25 15.07 -18.08
C THR A 119 15.99 16.19 -18.81
N LYS A 120 17.31 16.07 -18.92
CA LYS A 120 18.17 17.06 -19.61
C LYS A 120 18.14 16.95 -21.14
N SER A 121 17.77 15.80 -21.70
CA SER A 121 17.73 15.59 -23.15
C SER A 121 16.72 14.52 -23.55
N LYS A 122 16.41 14.44 -24.85
CA LYS A 122 15.52 13.42 -25.42
C LYS A 122 16.08 12.01 -25.26
N GLU A 123 17.39 11.85 -25.42
CA GLU A 123 18.09 10.58 -25.26
C GLU A 123 18.03 10.11 -23.80
N GLN A 124 18.13 11.03 -22.84
CA GLN A 124 17.95 10.70 -21.42
C GLN A 124 16.50 10.31 -21.11
N ALA A 125 15.52 11.05 -21.64
CA ALA A 125 14.11 10.71 -21.50
C ALA A 125 13.81 9.31 -22.02
N GLU A 126 14.30 8.98 -23.22
CA GLU A 126 14.11 7.66 -23.81
C GLU A 126 14.71 6.54 -22.94
N ARG A 127 15.95 6.69 -22.46
CA ARG A 127 16.56 5.70 -21.55
C ARG A 127 15.74 5.51 -20.29
N PHE A 128 15.29 6.59 -19.65
CA PHE A 128 14.55 6.54 -18.39
C PHE A 128 13.11 6.02 -18.54
N VAL A 129 12.46 6.23 -19.69
CA VAL A 129 11.17 5.59 -19.96
C VAL A 129 11.34 4.07 -20.09
N LYS A 130 12.42 3.60 -20.73
CA LYS A 130 12.70 2.17 -20.91
C LYS A 130 13.05 1.44 -19.63
N THR A 131 13.45 2.13 -18.55
CA THR A 131 13.71 1.50 -17.23
C THR A 131 12.44 1.31 -16.40
N LYS A 132 11.29 1.85 -16.82
CA LYS A 132 10.04 1.68 -16.05
C LYS A 132 9.61 0.21 -16.09
N PRO A 133 9.16 -0.35 -14.96
CA PRO A 133 8.69 -1.72 -14.93
C PRO A 133 7.40 -1.87 -15.72
N ARG A 134 7.29 -2.95 -16.49
CA ARG A 134 6.08 -3.34 -17.20
C ARG A 134 5.54 -4.64 -16.61
N LEU A 135 4.23 -4.76 -16.49
CA LEU A 135 3.58 -6.04 -16.23
C LEU A 135 3.89 -7.02 -17.38
N PRO A 136 3.85 -8.34 -17.10
CA PRO A 136 3.80 -9.34 -18.16
C PRO A 136 2.71 -9.02 -19.18
N GLU A 137 2.96 -9.39 -20.44
CA GLU A 137 1.99 -9.23 -21.50
C GLU A 137 0.74 -10.09 -21.25
N GLY A 138 -0.40 -9.66 -21.80
CA GLY A 138 -1.68 -10.39 -21.67
C GLY A 138 -2.58 -9.93 -20.53
N LEU A 139 -2.28 -8.82 -19.87
CA LEU A 139 -3.19 -8.23 -18.88
C LEU A 139 -4.54 -7.87 -19.52
N LEU A 140 -5.64 -8.36 -18.94
CA LEU A 140 -7.00 -8.10 -19.40
C LEU A 140 -7.63 -6.92 -18.66
N ALA A 141 -7.50 -6.91 -17.33
CA ALA A 141 -8.10 -5.92 -16.45
C ALA A 141 -7.37 -5.84 -15.10
N PHE A 142 -7.78 -4.91 -14.26
CA PHE A 142 -7.42 -4.86 -12.85
C PHE A 142 -8.64 -4.55 -11.98
N ALA A 143 -8.54 -4.86 -10.69
CA ALA A 143 -9.47 -4.35 -9.68
C ALA A 143 -8.72 -3.66 -8.54
N THR A 144 -9.36 -2.65 -7.95
CA THR A 144 -8.93 -2.04 -6.69
C THR A 144 -10.07 -2.08 -5.68
N ALA A 145 -9.77 -2.39 -4.42
CA ALA A 145 -10.77 -2.41 -3.35
C ALA A 145 -10.10 -2.05 -2.01
N PRO A 146 -10.83 -1.52 -1.02
CA PRO A 146 -10.39 -1.63 0.36
C PRO A 146 -10.09 -3.09 0.68
N LEU A 147 -8.94 -3.38 1.29
CA LEU A 147 -8.51 -4.75 1.52
C LEU A 147 -9.57 -5.57 2.26
N HIS A 148 -10.23 -5.01 3.27
CA HIS A 148 -11.30 -5.68 4.04
C HIS A 148 -12.55 -6.05 3.21
N LYS A 149 -12.73 -5.48 2.01
CA LYS A 149 -13.82 -5.82 1.08
C LYS A 149 -13.39 -6.72 -0.08
N ALA A 150 -12.09 -6.98 -0.22
CA ALA A 150 -11.58 -7.82 -1.29
C ALA A 150 -11.89 -9.30 -0.98
N LYS A 151 -12.70 -9.93 -1.84
CA LYS A 151 -12.97 -11.38 -1.83
C LYS A 151 -12.26 -12.11 -2.98
N PHE A 152 -11.25 -11.48 -3.56
CA PHE A 152 -10.38 -12.04 -4.59
C PHE A 152 -8.96 -12.23 -4.05
N LYS A 153 -8.16 -13.07 -4.69
CA LYS A 153 -6.73 -13.23 -4.37
C LYS A 153 -6.00 -11.89 -4.59
N VAL A 154 -5.48 -11.28 -3.54
CA VAL A 154 -4.80 -9.99 -3.66
C VAL A 154 -3.39 -10.18 -4.20
N ASP A 155 -3.03 -9.45 -5.24
CA ASP A 155 -1.69 -9.51 -5.83
C ASP A 155 -0.73 -8.51 -5.17
N VAL A 156 -1.23 -7.29 -4.90
CA VAL A 156 -0.47 -6.21 -4.25
C VAL A 156 -1.40 -5.45 -3.29
N VAL A 157 -0.88 -5.08 -2.12
CA VAL A 157 -1.53 -4.13 -1.23
C VAL A 157 -0.83 -2.78 -1.32
N HIS A 158 -1.58 -1.74 -1.67
CA HIS A 158 -1.12 -0.36 -1.69
C HIS A 158 -1.61 0.40 -0.45
N ILE A 159 -0.67 0.93 0.33
CA ILE A 159 -0.92 1.73 1.52
C ILE A 159 -0.42 3.16 1.24
N ILE A 160 -1.26 4.14 1.58
CA ILE A 160 -0.82 5.52 1.74
C ILE A 160 -0.83 5.86 3.23
N CYS A 161 0.33 6.23 3.75
CA CYS A 161 0.60 6.50 5.15
C CYS A 161 1.55 7.70 5.29
N ASP A 162 1.82 8.15 6.50
CA ASP A 162 2.90 9.12 6.73
C ASP A 162 4.29 8.44 6.70
N VAL A 163 5.34 9.28 6.73
CA VAL A 163 6.73 8.80 6.65
C VAL A 163 7.12 7.94 7.86
N LEU A 164 6.64 8.28 9.06
CA LEU A 164 6.96 7.50 10.26
C LEU A 164 6.26 6.13 10.22
N GLN A 165 4.99 6.08 9.85
CA GLN A 165 4.24 4.85 9.60
C GLN A 165 4.96 3.98 8.56
N SER A 166 5.50 4.56 7.48
CA SER A 166 6.25 3.80 6.48
C SER A 166 7.53 3.17 7.03
N TYR A 167 8.20 3.83 7.99
CA TYR A 167 9.33 3.28 8.71
C TYR A 167 8.92 2.07 9.58
N HIS A 168 7.76 2.15 10.25
CA HIS A 168 7.17 1.03 10.97
C HIS A 168 6.90 -0.16 10.05
N ILE A 169 6.20 0.08 8.94
CA ILE A 169 5.89 -0.94 7.95
C ILE A 169 7.17 -1.59 7.40
N TYR A 170 8.18 -0.79 7.03
CA TYR A 170 9.45 -1.28 6.50
C TYR A 170 10.16 -2.24 7.46
N ASN A 171 10.30 -1.86 8.73
CA ASN A 171 11.06 -2.66 9.71
C ASN A 171 10.34 -3.97 10.03
N ASP A 172 9.02 -3.93 10.22
CA ASP A 172 8.23 -5.13 10.48
C ASP A 172 8.22 -6.04 9.23
N TYR A 173 8.10 -5.50 8.02
CA TYR A 173 8.22 -6.28 6.78
C TYR A 173 9.61 -6.92 6.64
N SER A 174 10.68 -6.15 6.84
CA SER A 174 12.06 -6.63 6.70
C SER A 174 12.34 -7.76 7.68
N SER A 175 11.83 -7.64 8.91
CA SER A 175 11.94 -8.66 9.94
C SER A 175 11.07 -9.89 9.63
N ALA A 176 9.86 -9.70 9.11
CA ALA A 176 8.96 -10.82 8.79
C ALA A 176 9.51 -11.67 7.64
N MET A 177 10.11 -11.03 6.63
CA MET A 177 10.61 -11.68 5.43
C MET A 177 12.09 -12.08 5.50
N ASP A 178 12.79 -11.70 6.58
CA ASP A 178 14.24 -11.84 6.72
C ASP A 178 15.03 -11.25 5.54
N VAL A 179 14.69 -10.01 5.16
CA VAL A 179 15.31 -9.31 4.03
C VAL A 179 15.84 -7.94 4.46
N HIS A 180 17.15 -7.76 4.35
CA HIS A 180 17.81 -6.47 4.47
C HIS A 180 19.14 -6.45 3.69
N PRO A 181 19.44 -5.39 2.90
CA PRO A 181 18.63 -4.21 2.63
C PRO A 181 17.56 -4.43 1.55
N ILE A 182 16.51 -3.59 1.55
CA ILE A 182 15.54 -3.52 0.44
C ILE A 182 15.97 -2.43 -0.54
N THR A 183 15.94 -2.76 -1.83
CA THR A 183 16.20 -1.80 -2.91
C THR A 183 14.88 -1.28 -3.48
N PRO A 184 14.47 -0.03 -3.19
CA PRO A 184 13.25 0.53 -3.75
C PRO A 184 13.43 0.93 -5.21
N ASN A 185 12.33 0.90 -5.98
CA ASN A 185 12.31 1.43 -7.34
C ASN A 185 11.73 2.85 -7.35
N LEU A 186 12.61 3.83 -7.19
CA LEU A 186 12.27 5.25 -7.22
C LEU A 186 12.16 5.75 -8.67
N MET A 187 10.93 5.93 -9.14
CA MET A 187 10.65 6.43 -10.48
C MET A 187 10.34 7.93 -10.48
N MET A 188 10.79 8.64 -11.52
CA MET A 188 10.55 10.10 -11.68
C MET A 188 9.07 10.45 -11.83
N ASN A 189 8.30 9.54 -12.41
CA ASN A 189 6.85 9.58 -12.45
C ASN A 189 6.28 8.18 -12.19
N SER A 190 4.98 7.97 -12.34
CA SER A 190 4.39 6.62 -12.21
C SER A 190 4.53 5.99 -10.83
N ALA A 191 4.61 6.78 -9.75
CA ALA A 191 4.73 6.27 -8.39
C ALA A 191 3.63 5.25 -8.04
N VAL A 192 2.38 5.49 -8.44
CA VAL A 192 1.26 4.58 -8.13
C VAL A 192 1.23 3.33 -9.01
N CYS A 193 1.10 3.50 -10.32
CA CYS A 193 1.06 2.36 -11.24
C CYS A 193 2.39 1.59 -11.21
N GLY A 194 3.53 2.26 -11.30
CA GLY A 194 4.84 1.61 -11.31
C GLY A 194 5.25 1.05 -9.96
N GLY A 195 4.79 1.63 -8.85
CA GLY A 195 4.99 1.04 -7.52
C GLY A 195 4.28 -0.32 -7.42
N ALA A 196 3.04 -0.39 -7.89
CA ALA A 196 2.27 -1.63 -7.95
C ALA A 196 2.91 -2.66 -8.90
N VAL A 197 3.29 -2.25 -10.12
CA VAL A 197 3.93 -3.16 -11.10
C VAL A 197 5.28 -3.66 -10.61
N TRP A 198 6.13 -2.79 -10.04
CA TRP A 198 7.43 -3.20 -9.50
C TRP A 198 7.27 -4.27 -8.41
N THR A 199 6.34 -4.04 -7.49
CA THR A 199 6.04 -4.95 -6.38
C THR A 199 5.48 -6.28 -6.89
N PHE A 200 4.58 -6.23 -7.87
CA PHE A 200 4.01 -7.42 -8.50
C PHE A 200 5.09 -8.29 -9.17
N ASN A 201 6.01 -7.67 -9.90
CA ASN A 201 7.06 -8.36 -10.66
C ASN A 201 8.15 -8.92 -9.76
N ASN A 202 8.61 -8.15 -8.77
CA ASN A 202 9.78 -8.49 -7.97
C ASN A 202 9.44 -9.21 -6.66
N LYS A 203 8.15 -9.35 -6.34
CA LYS A 203 7.66 -9.99 -5.11
C LYS A 203 8.37 -9.46 -3.87
N THR A 204 8.53 -8.14 -3.79
CA THR A 204 9.12 -7.46 -2.64
C THR A 204 8.48 -6.11 -2.40
N ILE A 205 8.54 -5.63 -1.15
CA ILE A 205 8.00 -4.32 -0.77
C ILE A 205 8.65 -3.20 -1.60
N ASN A 206 7.86 -2.17 -1.90
CA ASN A 206 8.38 -0.94 -2.48
C ASN A 206 7.84 0.27 -1.71
N ILE A 207 8.72 1.21 -1.37
CA ILE A 207 8.37 2.44 -0.66
C ILE A 207 8.86 3.61 -1.51
N VAL A 208 7.92 4.43 -1.99
CA VAL A 208 8.21 5.49 -2.96
C VAL A 208 7.48 6.78 -2.64
N PRO A 209 8.12 7.95 -2.82
CA PRO A 209 7.46 9.24 -2.70
C PRO A 209 6.39 9.41 -3.78
N MET A 210 5.52 10.40 -3.59
CA MET A 210 4.52 10.75 -4.58
C MET A 210 5.17 11.30 -5.86
N CYS A 211 4.64 10.91 -7.01
CA CYS A 211 4.83 11.66 -8.26
C CYS A 211 3.74 12.73 -8.44
N SER A 212 3.88 13.60 -9.44
CA SER A 212 2.91 14.67 -9.73
C SER A 212 1.45 14.19 -9.84
N SER A 213 1.20 13.06 -10.51
CA SER A 213 -0.14 12.47 -10.61
C SER A 213 -0.59 11.73 -9.36
N SER A 214 0.34 11.22 -8.54
CA SER A 214 0.02 10.66 -7.21
C SER A 214 -0.51 11.76 -6.30
N TYR A 215 0.16 12.91 -6.27
CA TYR A 215 -0.28 14.08 -5.51
C TYR A 215 -1.64 14.59 -5.99
N THR A 216 -1.79 14.83 -7.30
CA THR A 216 -3.01 15.43 -7.86
C THR A 216 -4.18 14.45 -7.99
N SER A 217 -4.06 13.42 -8.83
CA SER A 217 -5.12 12.44 -9.08
C SER A 217 -5.23 11.38 -7.98
N GLY A 218 -4.11 10.99 -7.37
CA GLY A 218 -4.10 10.04 -6.25
C GLY A 218 -4.50 10.66 -4.92
N LYS A 219 -4.63 12.00 -4.87
CA LYS A 219 -4.97 12.78 -3.67
C LYS A 219 -3.99 12.56 -2.51
N THR A 220 -2.71 12.30 -2.81
CA THR A 220 -1.68 12.13 -1.79
C THR A 220 -1.31 13.50 -1.20
N GLU A 221 -1.26 13.62 0.11
CA GLU A 221 -0.86 14.87 0.80
C GLU A 221 0.67 14.97 0.95
N GLN A 222 1.18 16.17 1.25
CA GLN A 222 2.64 16.43 1.29
C GLN A 222 3.42 15.57 2.29
N GLY A 223 2.79 15.16 3.40
CA GLY A 223 3.39 14.29 4.41
C GLY A 223 3.17 12.79 4.18
N GLU A 224 2.46 12.43 3.10
CA GLU A 224 2.09 11.05 2.81
C GLU A 224 3.09 10.38 1.85
N ILE A 225 3.26 9.07 1.95
CA ILE A 225 4.13 8.25 1.11
C ILE A 225 3.39 6.99 0.66
N ASN A 226 3.82 6.42 -0.47
CA ASN A 226 3.24 5.18 -0.99
C ASN A 226 4.07 3.98 -0.53
N VAL A 227 3.40 2.97 0.01
CA VAL A 227 3.98 1.68 0.38
C VAL A 227 3.22 0.57 -0.35
N TYR A 228 3.94 -0.34 -0.99
CA TYR A 228 3.40 -1.48 -1.73
C TYR A 228 3.97 -2.76 -1.16
N ILE A 229 3.11 -3.72 -0.82
CA ILE A 229 3.53 -5.02 -0.29
C ILE A 229 2.90 -6.11 -1.17
N PRO A 230 3.63 -7.18 -1.57
CA PRO A 230 3.03 -8.33 -2.24
C PRO A 230 1.89 -8.91 -1.40
N GLY A 231 0.77 -9.25 -2.01
CA GLY A 231 -0.40 -9.74 -1.27
C GLY A 231 -0.09 -10.99 -0.44
N GLU A 232 0.77 -11.87 -0.95
CA GLU A 232 1.22 -13.10 -0.27
C GLU A 232 2.12 -12.84 0.95
N HIS A 233 2.75 -11.67 1.05
CA HIS A 233 3.60 -11.30 2.19
C HIS A 233 2.84 -10.51 3.27
N PHE A 234 1.61 -10.07 2.97
CA PHE A 234 0.93 -9.08 3.78
C PHE A 234 0.55 -9.60 5.17
N GLU A 235 0.06 -10.84 5.25
CA GLU A 235 -0.33 -11.45 6.53
C GLU A 235 0.88 -11.64 7.45
N ALA A 236 1.99 -12.18 6.93
CA ALA A 236 3.22 -12.36 7.70
C ALA A 236 3.77 -11.02 8.24
N TYR A 237 3.71 -9.96 7.43
CA TYR A 237 4.05 -8.61 7.88
C TYR A 237 3.15 -8.14 9.05
N VAL A 238 1.82 -8.33 8.95
CA VAL A 238 0.90 -7.92 10.02
C VAL A 238 1.10 -8.75 11.28
N LEU A 239 1.34 -10.06 11.16
CA LEU A 239 1.67 -10.92 12.29
C LEU A 239 2.91 -10.41 13.02
N ARG A 240 3.96 -10.05 12.28
CA ARG A 240 5.18 -9.48 12.88
C ARG A 240 4.92 -8.20 13.67
N LEU A 241 4.07 -7.31 13.15
CA LEU A 241 3.62 -6.11 13.87
C LEU A 241 2.89 -6.45 15.18
N LEU A 242 2.00 -7.46 15.15
CA LEU A 242 1.25 -7.91 16.33
C LEU A 242 2.19 -8.54 17.37
N GLU A 243 3.09 -9.44 16.97
CA GLU A 243 4.12 -10.04 17.82
C GLU A 243 4.95 -8.96 18.50
N ARG A 244 5.48 -8.01 17.72
CA ARG A 244 6.29 -6.91 18.27
C ARG A 244 5.51 -6.10 19.29
N THR A 245 4.25 -5.81 19.00
CA THR A 245 3.36 -5.03 19.89
C THR A 245 3.13 -5.77 21.20
N ALA A 246 2.84 -7.08 21.13
CA ALA A 246 2.63 -7.91 22.31
C ALA A 246 3.89 -8.05 23.17
N GLU A 247 5.07 -8.16 22.55
CA GLU A 247 6.37 -8.30 23.22
C GLU A 247 6.89 -6.99 23.83
N GLN A 248 6.70 -5.86 23.14
CA GLN A 248 7.31 -4.57 23.48
C GLN A 248 6.35 -3.62 24.20
N GLY A 249 5.15 -4.09 24.52
CA GLY A 249 4.13 -3.35 25.26
C GLY A 249 3.35 -2.33 24.42
N GLY A 250 3.64 -2.17 23.12
CA GLY A 250 3.00 -1.18 22.26
C GLY A 250 3.56 -1.15 20.84
N ALA A 251 2.87 -0.46 19.93
CA ALA A 251 3.23 -0.43 18.51
C ALA A 251 4.49 0.42 18.21
N SER A 252 4.93 1.24 19.16
CA SER A 252 6.04 2.19 19.00
C SER A 252 7.43 1.54 19.16
N PHE A 253 8.37 1.84 18.27
CA PHE A 253 9.71 1.19 18.25
C PHE A 253 10.61 1.46 19.45
N PRO A 254 10.54 2.64 20.09
CA PRO A 254 11.30 2.87 21.32
C PRO A 254 10.90 1.99 22.52
N ARG A 255 9.96 1.04 22.37
CA ARG A 255 9.63 0.00 23.37
C ARG A 255 9.19 0.52 24.74
N THR A 256 8.47 1.63 24.73
CA THR A 256 7.97 2.28 25.95
C THR A 256 6.64 1.78 26.45
N GLY A 257 5.97 0.94 25.67
CA GLY A 257 4.54 0.69 25.84
C GLY A 257 3.64 1.82 25.36
N GLU A 258 4.20 2.86 24.73
CA GLU A 258 3.40 3.94 24.14
C GLU A 258 2.60 3.43 22.94
N THR A 259 1.30 3.76 22.95
CA THR A 259 0.33 3.33 21.95
C THR A 259 0.40 4.14 20.66
N TYR A 260 0.94 5.37 20.72
CA TYR A 260 1.08 6.22 19.55
C TYR A 260 2.51 6.15 18.96
N PRO A 261 2.68 5.67 17.72
CA PRO A 261 3.96 5.73 17.02
C PRO A 261 4.43 7.19 16.91
N GLY A 262 5.53 7.54 17.59
CA GLY A 262 6.12 8.88 17.55
C GLY A 262 5.89 9.78 18.78
N PHE A 263 5.16 9.34 19.81
CA PHE A 263 5.02 10.11 21.06
C PHE A 263 6.28 10.08 21.95
N ASN A 264 7.30 9.29 21.57
CA ASN A 264 8.55 9.19 22.31
C ASN A 264 9.39 10.46 22.20
N VAL A 265 9.01 11.48 22.98
CA VAL A 265 9.70 12.76 23.03
C VAL A 265 11.14 12.52 23.48
N CYS A 266 12.09 12.94 22.64
CA CYS A 266 13.53 12.86 22.92
C CYS A 266 14.04 11.42 23.21
N LYS A 267 13.60 10.40 22.44
CA LYS A 267 14.13 9.02 22.50
C LYS A 267 14.18 8.44 23.92
N LEU A 268 13.08 8.54 24.67
CA LEU A 268 12.97 8.00 26.04
C LEU A 268 13.70 8.86 27.09
N CYS A 269 13.72 10.18 26.90
CA CYS A 269 14.36 11.07 27.85
C CYS A 269 13.79 10.84 29.27
N PRO A 270 14.62 10.44 30.25
CA PRO A 270 14.14 10.12 31.60
C PRO A 270 13.50 11.33 32.30
N PHE A 271 13.79 12.54 31.83
CA PHE A 271 13.18 13.78 32.31
C PHE A 271 11.72 13.97 31.86
N LEU A 272 11.26 13.21 30.86
CA LEU A 272 9.90 13.28 30.33
C LEU A 272 9.11 12.02 30.72
N THR A 273 9.09 11.73 32.02
CA THR A 273 8.38 10.58 32.59
C THR A 273 7.16 11.05 33.38
N PHE A 274 6.04 10.34 33.22
CA PHE A 274 4.84 10.52 34.02
C PHE A 274 4.79 9.41 35.08
N LYS A 275 4.56 9.76 36.34
CA LYS A 275 4.33 8.79 37.42
C LYS A 275 2.86 8.76 37.79
N ARG A 276 2.35 7.58 38.14
CA ARG A 276 1.04 7.50 38.79
C ARG A 276 1.16 8.16 40.16
N GLU A 277 0.17 8.97 40.50
CA GLU A 277 0.01 9.42 41.88
C GLU A 277 -0.44 8.21 42.70
N GLU A 278 0.33 7.86 43.73
CA GLU A 278 -0.10 6.86 44.71
C GLU A 278 -1.18 7.54 45.55
N VAL A 279 -2.44 7.10 45.38
CA VAL A 279 -3.57 7.48 46.22
C VAL A 279 -3.78 6.41 47.28
#